data_AF-A0A6L8I349-F1
#
_entry.id   AF-A0A6L8I349-F1
#
_cell.length_a   1.000
_cell.length_b   1.000
_cell.length_c   1.000
_cell.angle_alpha   90.00
_cell.angle_beta   90.00
_cell.angle_gamma   90.00
#
_symmetry.space_group_name_H-M   'P 1'
#
loop_
_entity.id
_entity.type
_entity.pdbx_description
1 polymer ?
#
loop_
_entity_poly.entity_id
_entity_poly.type
_entity_poly.pdbx_seq_one_letter_code
_entity_poly.pdbx_strand_id
1 'polypeptide(L)'
;MRGAVMTEADLVITVGRRLDYQLGYGSPAVFPRARFVRISDTASELIDNRRGDPDLLATPALALDAIAKAGAGLGAPQIDRDWAEGIRARHVARASGGNREIPQTGVDGKIHPMAIFDVLKQLADPDCITVADGGDFLSFARVGLEATTYLDAGAFGCLGVGVPYANAASLTFPGRQVVCVTGDGAFGLNAMEIDTAARHGATPVIIVSNNAAWNIERFDQAENYGGRVVGTLLSHSDYAGMAAALGLHGERVEDPSDLKDAIVRGLENAPAVIDVITSQDAVSSDARRGLGFVPDFQPLTVWDEAERKRRGQT
;
A
#
# COMPACT_ATOMS: atom_id res chain seq x y z
N MET A 1 16.76 -4.48 -0.87
CA MET A 1 16.31 -5.43 -1.92
C MET A 1 15.81 -4.69 -3.15
N ARG A 2 14.68 -3.95 -3.10
CA ARG A 2 14.22 -3.11 -4.22
C ARG A 2 15.30 -2.23 -4.85
N GLY A 3 16.03 -1.45 -4.04
CA GLY A 3 17.13 -0.60 -4.55
C GLY A 3 18.26 -1.39 -5.22
N ALA A 4 18.57 -2.60 -4.71
CA ALA A 4 19.56 -3.47 -5.35
C ALA A 4 19.07 -3.94 -6.73
N VAL A 5 17.81 -4.41 -6.83
CA VAL A 5 17.22 -4.81 -8.12
C VAL A 5 17.25 -3.65 -9.12
N MET A 6 16.83 -2.45 -8.70
CA MET A 6 16.79 -1.27 -9.57
C MET A 6 18.18 -0.84 -10.06
N THR A 7 19.17 -0.79 -9.15
CA THR A 7 20.55 -0.43 -9.49
C THR A 7 21.23 -1.51 -10.33
N GLU A 8 20.92 -2.78 -10.06
CA GLU A 8 21.65 -3.89 -10.63
C GLU A 8 21.17 -4.33 -12.00
N ALA A 9 19.85 -4.21 -12.27
CA ALA A 9 19.22 -4.68 -13.50
C ALA A 9 19.82 -4.02 -14.75
N ASP A 10 20.08 -4.84 -15.76
CA ASP A 10 20.51 -4.45 -17.11
C ASP A 10 19.32 -4.37 -18.10
N LEU A 11 18.20 -5.02 -17.78
CA LEU A 11 16.93 -4.93 -18.50
C LEU A 11 15.76 -4.78 -17.52
N VAL A 12 14.88 -3.82 -17.80
CA VAL A 12 13.62 -3.63 -17.07
C VAL A 12 12.48 -3.65 -18.07
N ILE A 13 11.54 -4.58 -17.87
CA ILE A 13 10.32 -4.66 -18.67
C ILE A 13 9.17 -4.08 -17.86
N THR A 14 8.57 -3.00 -18.35
CA THR A 14 7.35 -2.42 -17.76
C THR A 14 6.13 -2.88 -18.54
N VAL A 15 5.07 -3.25 -17.82
CA VAL A 15 3.84 -3.83 -18.39
C VAL A 15 2.65 -3.04 -17.85
N GLY A 16 1.97 -2.27 -18.71
CA GLY A 16 0.84 -1.40 -18.34
C GLY A 16 1.18 -0.45 -17.20
N ARG A 17 2.38 0.15 -17.23
CA ARG A 17 2.92 0.90 -16.09
C ARG A 17 3.63 2.18 -16.49
N ARG A 18 3.24 3.28 -15.84
CA ARG A 18 3.96 4.56 -15.85
C ARG A 18 5.27 4.45 -15.08
N LEU A 19 6.31 5.09 -15.63
CA LEU A 19 7.51 5.42 -14.89
C LEU A 19 7.24 6.63 -14.00
N ASP A 20 6.60 6.42 -12.85
CA ASP A 20 6.27 7.44 -11.86
C ASP A 20 7.29 7.50 -10.72
N TYR A 21 6.99 8.26 -9.65
CA TYR A 21 7.85 8.40 -8.47
C TYR A 21 8.20 7.05 -7.82
N GLN A 22 7.34 6.04 -7.93
CA GLN A 22 7.62 4.72 -7.37
C GLN A 22 8.75 4.04 -8.16
N LEU A 23 8.83 4.28 -9.47
CA LEU A 23 9.94 3.80 -10.31
C LEU A 23 11.01 4.87 -10.52
N GLY A 24 11.10 5.89 -9.66
CA GLY A 24 12.07 6.97 -9.79
C GLY A 24 12.08 7.60 -11.17
N TYR A 25 10.94 7.62 -11.86
CA TYR A 25 10.77 8.09 -13.23
C TYR A 25 11.68 7.41 -14.27
N GLY A 26 12.17 6.19 -13.98
CA GLY A 26 13.16 5.48 -14.80
C GLY A 26 14.54 6.15 -14.82
N SER A 27 14.82 7.07 -13.90
CA SER A 27 16.05 7.85 -13.83
C SER A 27 17.30 6.97 -13.95
N PRO A 28 18.32 7.38 -14.72
CA PRO A 28 19.63 6.74 -14.68
C PRO A 28 20.28 6.74 -13.28
N ALA A 29 19.87 7.61 -12.37
CA ALA A 29 20.35 7.57 -10.99
C ALA A 29 19.81 6.35 -10.20
N VAL A 30 18.61 5.87 -10.55
CA VAL A 30 17.95 4.70 -9.94
C VAL A 30 18.21 3.44 -10.75
N PHE A 31 18.25 3.57 -12.08
CA PHE A 31 18.46 2.52 -13.07
C PHE A 31 19.68 2.83 -13.95
N PRO A 32 20.90 2.79 -13.39
CA PRO A 32 22.11 3.21 -14.10
C PRO A 32 22.48 2.28 -15.26
N ARG A 33 22.09 1.00 -15.17
CA ARG A 33 22.46 -0.04 -16.14
C ARG A 33 21.30 -0.47 -17.04
N ALA A 34 20.06 -0.22 -16.63
CA ALA A 34 18.91 -0.81 -17.28
C ALA A 34 18.61 -0.21 -18.66
N ARG A 35 18.48 -1.06 -19.67
CA ARG A 35 17.65 -0.77 -20.84
C ARG A 35 16.18 -1.05 -20.49
N PHE A 36 15.27 -0.26 -21.02
CA PHE A 36 13.84 -0.45 -20.77
C PHE A 36 13.17 -1.10 -21.98
N VAL A 37 12.28 -2.06 -21.74
CA VAL A 37 11.23 -2.45 -22.69
C VAL A 37 9.91 -2.00 -22.08
N ARG A 38 9.13 -1.21 -22.81
CA ARG A 38 7.88 -0.65 -22.29
C ARG A 38 6.71 -1.18 -23.07
N ILE A 39 5.74 -1.76 -22.37
CA ILE A 39 4.55 -2.36 -22.95
C ILE A 39 3.34 -1.65 -22.36
N SER A 40 2.54 -0.98 -23.18
CA SER A 40 1.29 -0.34 -22.76
C SER A 40 0.43 -0.05 -23.97
N ASP A 41 -0.89 -0.04 -23.79
CA ASP A 41 -1.86 0.46 -24.78
C ASP A 41 -2.09 1.98 -24.65
N THR A 42 -1.46 2.62 -23.67
CA THR A 42 -1.59 4.05 -23.42
C THR A 42 -0.30 4.78 -23.79
N ALA A 43 -0.37 5.68 -24.78
CA ALA A 43 0.78 6.39 -25.31
C ALA A 43 1.62 7.14 -24.25
N SER A 44 0.97 7.83 -23.29
CA SER A 44 1.67 8.54 -22.21
C SER A 44 2.54 7.60 -21.36
N GLU A 45 2.10 6.35 -21.16
CA GLU A 45 2.88 5.35 -20.42
C GLU A 45 4.10 4.82 -21.18
N LEU A 46 4.26 5.14 -22.46
CA LEU A 46 5.43 4.78 -23.26
C LEU A 46 6.37 5.97 -23.46
N ILE A 47 5.82 7.17 -23.64
CA ILE A 47 6.60 8.36 -24.00
C ILE A 47 7.13 9.12 -22.78
N ASP A 48 6.42 9.11 -21.65
CA ASP A 48 6.78 9.94 -20.51
C ASP A 48 8.04 9.41 -19.81
N ASN A 49 8.92 10.33 -19.39
CA ASN A 49 10.19 10.08 -18.70
C ASN A 49 11.23 9.34 -19.56
N ARG A 50 11.62 8.10 -19.21
CA ARG A 50 12.66 7.35 -19.93
C ARG A 50 12.06 6.47 -21.02
N ARG A 51 12.46 6.70 -22.28
CA ARG A 51 12.03 5.89 -23.43
C ARG A 51 12.48 4.43 -23.30
N GLY A 52 11.64 3.52 -23.79
CA GLY A 52 12.02 2.13 -24.01
C GLY A 52 12.80 1.95 -25.31
N ASP A 53 13.48 0.81 -25.39
CA ASP A 53 14.24 0.31 -26.52
C ASP A 53 14.04 -1.22 -26.56
N PRO A 54 12.89 -1.71 -27.10
CA PRO A 54 11.80 -0.95 -27.75
C PRO A 54 10.65 -0.49 -26.82
N ASP A 55 9.83 0.43 -27.32
CA ASP A 55 8.46 0.71 -26.85
C ASP A 55 7.45 -0.12 -27.66
N LEU A 56 6.51 -0.79 -27.01
CA LEU A 56 5.45 -1.62 -27.60
C LEU A 56 4.06 -1.04 -27.28
N LEU A 57 3.46 -0.37 -28.26
CA LEU A 57 2.09 0.15 -28.19
C LEU A 57 1.08 -0.95 -28.52
N ALA A 58 0.67 -1.68 -27.49
CA ALA A 58 -0.31 -2.77 -27.56
C ALA A 58 -0.86 -3.07 -26.17
N THR A 59 -2.02 -3.73 -26.10
CA THR A 59 -2.53 -4.21 -24.81
C THR A 59 -1.50 -5.17 -24.19
N PRO A 60 -1.27 -5.11 -22.87
CA PRO A 60 -0.32 -6.00 -22.18
C PRO A 60 -0.50 -7.48 -22.52
N ALA A 61 -1.75 -7.95 -22.56
CA ALA A 61 -2.06 -9.34 -22.87
C ALA A 61 -1.60 -9.73 -24.28
N LEU A 62 -1.89 -8.91 -25.30
CA LEU A 62 -1.50 -9.19 -26.69
C LEU A 62 0.03 -9.22 -26.84
N ALA A 63 0.72 -8.25 -26.25
CA ALA A 63 2.17 -8.16 -26.33
C ALA A 63 2.86 -9.34 -25.64
N LEU A 64 2.40 -9.71 -24.43
CA LEU A 64 2.96 -10.84 -23.69
C LEU A 64 2.71 -12.18 -24.39
N ASP A 65 1.52 -12.39 -24.95
CA ASP A 65 1.22 -13.59 -25.74
C ASP A 65 2.10 -13.70 -26.99
N ALA A 66 2.31 -12.59 -27.71
CA ALA A 66 3.22 -12.56 -28.86
C ALA A 66 4.68 -12.84 -28.46
N ILE A 67 5.17 -12.26 -27.35
CA ILE A 67 6.50 -12.52 -26.81
C ILE A 67 6.67 -13.98 -26.40
N ALA A 68 5.68 -14.57 -25.71
CA ALA A 68 5.71 -15.97 -25.30
C ALA A 68 5.72 -16.93 -26.50
N LYS A 69 4.89 -16.67 -27.52
CA LYS A 69 4.84 -17.45 -28.76
C LYS A 69 6.15 -17.37 -29.54
N ALA A 70 6.71 -16.17 -29.71
CA ALA A 70 8.01 -15.99 -30.36
C ALA A 70 9.13 -16.65 -29.56
N GLY A 71 9.05 -16.61 -28.22
CA GLY A 71 9.99 -17.21 -27.30
C GLY A 71 9.98 -18.74 -27.29
N ALA A 72 8.88 -19.39 -27.65
CA ALA A 72 8.76 -20.86 -27.66
C ALA A 72 9.72 -21.54 -28.65
N GLY A 73 10.14 -20.83 -29.71
CA GLY A 73 11.15 -21.30 -30.65
C GLY A 73 12.60 -20.99 -30.23
N LEU A 74 12.79 -20.28 -29.12
CA LEU A 74 14.12 -20.00 -28.58
C LEU A 74 14.60 -21.17 -27.72
N GLY A 75 15.92 -21.33 -27.63
CA GLY A 75 16.54 -22.31 -26.73
C GLY A 75 16.29 -21.99 -25.25
N ALA A 76 16.92 -22.77 -24.36
CA ALA A 76 16.80 -22.56 -22.92
C ALA A 76 17.18 -21.12 -22.53
N PRO A 77 16.38 -20.45 -21.68
CA PRO A 77 16.61 -19.06 -21.34
C PRO A 77 17.94 -18.92 -20.58
N GLN A 78 18.77 -17.97 -21.02
CA GLN A 78 20.06 -17.66 -20.42
C GLN A 78 19.88 -16.73 -19.22
N ILE A 79 19.21 -17.23 -18.18
CA ILE A 79 18.94 -16.47 -16.96
C ILE A 79 20.22 -16.42 -16.12
N ASP A 80 20.60 -15.23 -15.64
CA ASP A 80 21.58 -15.09 -14.56
C ASP A 80 20.99 -15.65 -13.26
N ARG A 81 21.24 -16.94 -13.02
CA ARG A 81 20.70 -17.68 -11.86
C ARG A 81 21.30 -17.20 -10.56
N ASP A 82 22.58 -16.86 -10.55
CA ASP A 82 23.27 -16.38 -9.35
C ASP A 82 22.63 -15.08 -8.86
N TRP A 83 22.38 -14.14 -9.79
CA TRP A 83 21.68 -12.91 -9.47
C TRP A 83 20.23 -13.15 -9.03
N ALA A 84 19.46 -13.92 -9.81
CA ALA A 84 18.05 -14.16 -9.55
C ALA A 84 17.81 -14.90 -8.21
N GLU A 85 18.57 -15.96 -7.95
CA GLU A 85 18.50 -16.74 -6.70
C GLU A 85 19.03 -15.93 -5.53
N GLY A 86 20.07 -15.12 -5.71
CA GLY A 86 20.57 -14.19 -4.69
C GLY A 86 19.55 -13.14 -4.26
N ILE A 87 18.88 -12.48 -5.22
CA ILE A 87 17.78 -11.54 -4.93
C ILE A 87 16.62 -12.25 -4.25
N ARG A 88 16.23 -13.43 -4.74
CA ARG A 88 15.16 -14.24 -4.14
C ARG A 88 15.49 -14.63 -2.71
N ALA A 89 16.70 -15.10 -2.43
CA ALA A 89 17.14 -15.46 -1.09
C ALA A 89 17.06 -14.26 -0.13
N ARG A 90 17.49 -13.06 -0.56
CA ARG A 90 17.34 -11.83 0.24
C ARG A 90 15.88 -11.44 0.46
N HIS A 91 15.01 -11.63 -0.54
CA HIS A 91 13.57 -11.39 -0.41
C HIS A 91 12.95 -12.37 0.59
N VAL A 92 13.18 -13.67 0.41
CA VAL A 92 12.70 -14.72 1.30
C VAL A 92 13.22 -14.46 2.71
N ALA A 93 14.52 -14.27 2.93
CA ALA A 93 15.06 -13.99 4.25
C ALA A 93 14.49 -12.73 4.91
N ARG A 94 14.06 -11.71 4.14
CA ARG A 94 13.36 -10.54 4.67
C ARG A 94 11.90 -10.84 4.99
N ALA A 95 11.22 -11.59 4.13
CA ALA A 95 9.82 -11.95 4.29
C ALA A 95 9.64 -13.03 5.39
N SER A 96 10.64 -13.90 5.55
CA SER A 96 10.66 -15.03 6.49
C SER A 96 11.49 -14.78 7.74
N GLY A 97 12.36 -13.78 7.76
CA GLY A 97 13.27 -13.48 8.88
C GLY A 97 12.66 -12.54 9.90
N GLY A 98 11.97 -13.00 10.93
CA GLY A 98 11.85 -14.36 11.46
C GLY A 98 10.43 -14.57 11.97
N ASN A 99 10.21 -15.62 12.78
CA ASN A 99 9.21 -15.68 13.86
C ASN A 99 9.35 -14.48 14.84
N ARG A 100 9.42 -13.24 14.36
CA ARG A 100 9.22 -12.07 15.19
C ARG A 100 7.75 -12.07 15.50
N GLU A 101 7.47 -12.49 16.72
CA GLU A 101 6.18 -12.36 17.36
C GLU A 101 5.65 -10.96 17.03
N ILE A 102 4.54 -10.93 16.29
CA ILE A 102 3.88 -9.68 15.95
C ILE A 102 3.40 -9.12 17.29
N PRO A 103 3.85 -7.92 17.70
CA PRO A 103 3.40 -7.34 18.95
C PRO A 103 1.88 -7.22 18.89
N GLN A 104 1.21 -7.72 19.93
CA GLN A 104 -0.24 -7.58 20.07
C GLN A 104 -0.61 -6.22 20.63
N THR A 105 0.27 -5.63 21.45
CA THR A 105 0.10 -4.31 22.07
C THR A 105 1.26 -3.38 21.79
N GLY A 106 0.96 -2.08 21.78
CA GLY A 106 1.97 -1.02 21.85
C GLY A 106 2.43 -0.76 23.29
N VAL A 107 3.36 0.19 23.43
CA VAL A 107 3.91 0.57 24.75
C VAL A 107 2.88 1.25 25.67
N ASP A 108 1.82 1.80 25.07
CA ASP A 108 0.67 2.40 25.75
C ASP A 108 -0.42 1.37 26.11
N GLY A 109 -0.17 0.07 25.86
CA GLY A 109 -1.10 -1.02 26.17
C GLY A 109 -2.24 -1.21 25.17
N LYS A 110 -2.42 -0.29 24.21
CA LYS A 110 -3.43 -0.40 23.14
C LYS A 110 -2.99 -1.40 22.08
N ILE A 111 -3.93 -1.84 21.24
CA ILE A 111 -3.69 -2.82 20.17
C ILE A 111 -2.61 -2.30 19.22
N HIS A 112 -1.58 -3.09 18.96
CA HIS A 112 -0.60 -2.72 17.96
C HIS A 112 -1.22 -2.87 16.55
N PRO A 113 -1.07 -1.92 15.61
CA PRO A 113 -1.69 -1.99 14.29
C PRO A 113 -1.41 -3.28 13.50
N MET A 114 -0.23 -3.88 13.69
CA MET A 114 0.12 -5.16 13.05
C MET A 114 -0.71 -6.36 13.53
N ALA A 115 -1.32 -6.31 14.73
CA ALA A 115 -2.16 -7.39 15.22
C ALA A 115 -3.41 -7.61 14.34
N ILE A 116 -3.93 -6.52 13.74
CA ILE A 116 -5.03 -6.59 12.76
C ILE A 116 -4.63 -7.48 11.58
N PHE A 117 -3.42 -7.32 11.05
CA PHE A 117 -2.95 -8.09 9.90
C PHE A 117 -2.62 -9.54 10.25
N ASP A 118 -2.16 -9.81 11.47
CA ASP A 118 -1.94 -11.18 11.97
C ASP A 118 -3.25 -11.97 12.06
N VAL A 119 -4.33 -11.31 12.49
CA VAL A 119 -5.67 -11.88 12.49
C VAL A 119 -6.19 -12.06 11.06
N LEU A 120 -6.10 -11.05 10.21
CA LEU A 120 -6.57 -11.13 8.82
C LEU A 120 -5.88 -12.22 8.03
N LYS A 121 -4.58 -12.46 8.25
CA LYS A 121 -3.85 -13.57 7.62
C LYS A 121 -4.45 -14.95 7.94
N GLN A 122 -5.11 -15.10 9.08
CA GLN A 122 -5.75 -16.36 9.48
C GLN A 122 -7.19 -16.49 8.98
N LEU A 123 -7.88 -15.36 8.74
CA LEU A 123 -9.33 -15.32 8.52
C LEU A 123 -9.73 -14.94 7.09
N ALA A 124 -8.90 -14.19 6.36
CA ALA A 124 -9.25 -13.71 5.03
C ALA A 124 -9.25 -14.84 4.01
N ASP A 125 -10.22 -14.82 3.10
CA ASP A 125 -10.28 -15.79 2.01
C ASP A 125 -9.06 -15.64 1.09
N PRO A 126 -8.53 -16.74 0.50
CA PRO A 126 -7.37 -16.67 -0.39
C PRO A 126 -7.55 -15.74 -1.60
N ASP A 127 -8.78 -15.54 -2.05
CA ASP A 127 -9.15 -14.66 -3.16
C ASP A 127 -9.88 -13.38 -2.69
N CYS A 128 -9.74 -13.01 -1.42
CA CYS A 128 -10.29 -11.77 -0.87
C CYS A 128 -9.79 -10.52 -1.64
N ILE A 129 -10.69 -9.55 -1.81
CA ILE A 129 -10.34 -8.22 -2.30
C ILE A 129 -10.03 -7.33 -1.10
N THR A 130 -8.80 -6.86 -1.03
CA THR A 130 -8.39 -5.94 0.04
C THR A 130 -8.31 -4.51 -0.46
N VAL A 131 -8.79 -3.58 0.36
CA VAL A 131 -8.65 -2.14 0.15
C VAL A 131 -7.86 -1.59 1.31
N ALA A 132 -6.81 -0.82 1.05
CA ALA A 132 -6.02 -0.19 2.08
C ALA A 132 -6.03 1.34 1.92
N ASP A 133 -6.25 2.04 3.02
CA ASP A 133 -6.34 3.50 3.07
C ASP A 133 -5.67 4.04 4.34
N GLY A 134 -5.38 5.33 4.36
CA GLY A 134 -4.63 6.00 5.43
C GLY A 134 -3.22 6.43 5.02
N GLY A 135 -2.59 7.21 5.89
CA GLY A 135 -1.16 7.55 5.78
C GLY A 135 -0.33 6.48 6.48
N ASP A 136 -0.25 6.57 7.81
CA ASP A 136 0.56 5.67 8.63
C ASP A 136 0.06 4.21 8.57
N PHE A 137 -1.26 4.01 8.65
CA PHE A 137 -1.84 2.66 8.66
C PHE A 137 -1.64 1.92 7.33
N LEU A 138 -1.66 2.64 6.21
CA LEU A 138 -1.35 2.09 4.89
C LEU A 138 0.08 1.53 4.81
N SER A 139 1.04 2.14 5.53
CA SER A 139 2.41 1.65 5.62
C SER A 139 2.51 0.33 6.39
N PHE A 140 1.64 0.10 7.39
CA PHE A 140 1.50 -1.21 8.02
C PHE A 140 0.82 -2.21 7.08
N ALA A 141 -0.26 -1.80 6.41
CA ALA A 141 -0.99 -2.63 5.44
C ALA A 141 -0.09 -3.15 4.31
N ARG A 142 0.80 -2.32 3.76
CA ARG A 142 1.78 -2.72 2.73
C ARG A 142 2.75 -3.83 3.15
N VAL A 143 2.92 -4.04 4.46
CA VAL A 143 3.81 -5.07 5.01
C VAL A 143 3.02 -6.25 5.56
N GLY A 144 1.84 -6.00 6.14
CA GLY A 144 1.02 -7.00 6.83
C GLY A 144 -0.02 -7.69 5.97
N LEU A 145 -0.54 -7.06 4.91
CA LEU A 145 -1.54 -7.69 4.05
C LEU A 145 -0.93 -8.65 3.04
N GLU A 146 -1.43 -9.88 3.05
CA GLU A 146 -1.19 -10.89 2.02
C GLU A 146 -2.43 -10.95 1.11
N ALA A 147 -2.39 -10.20 0.01
CA ALA A 147 -3.54 -10.07 -0.89
C ALA A 147 -3.17 -10.34 -2.35
N THR A 148 -4.08 -11.01 -3.06
CA THR A 148 -3.98 -11.25 -4.51
C THR A 148 -4.66 -10.15 -5.32
N THR A 149 -5.69 -9.50 -4.74
CA THR A 149 -6.33 -8.31 -5.28
C THR A 149 -6.27 -7.20 -4.25
N TYR A 150 -5.64 -6.08 -4.62
CA TYR A 150 -5.30 -4.99 -3.71
C TYR A 150 -5.62 -3.64 -4.35
N LEU A 151 -6.35 -2.80 -3.62
CA LEU A 151 -6.68 -1.43 -4.01
C LEU A 151 -6.14 -0.46 -2.96
N ASP A 152 -5.54 0.65 -3.38
CA ASP A 152 -5.09 1.74 -2.51
C ASP A 152 -5.34 3.12 -3.14
N ALA A 153 -4.89 4.16 -2.45
CA ALA A 153 -4.99 5.55 -2.88
C ALA A 153 -4.23 5.90 -4.18
N GLY A 154 -3.49 4.95 -4.76
CA GLY A 154 -2.79 5.10 -6.03
C GLY A 154 -1.73 6.20 -6.01
N ALA A 155 -1.45 6.74 -7.20
CA ALA A 155 -0.32 7.65 -7.39
C ALA A 155 -0.48 9.02 -6.70
N PHE A 156 -1.72 9.46 -6.46
CA PHE A 156 -1.98 10.74 -5.77
C PHE A 156 -2.00 10.61 -4.25
N GLY A 157 -2.10 9.39 -3.72
CA GLY A 157 -2.13 9.18 -2.27
C GLY A 157 -3.31 9.88 -1.59
N CYS A 158 -4.43 10.07 -2.29
CA CYS A 158 -5.61 10.70 -1.72
C CYS A 158 -6.23 9.82 -0.63
N LEU A 159 -6.30 10.34 0.59
CA LEU A 159 -6.94 9.68 1.72
C LEU A 159 -8.46 9.63 1.55
N GLY A 160 -9.10 8.64 2.16
CA GLY A 160 -10.56 8.49 2.17
C GLY A 160 -11.12 7.64 1.05
N VAL A 161 -10.26 7.00 0.24
CA VAL A 161 -10.70 6.11 -0.84
C VAL A 161 -11.28 4.78 -0.32
N GLY A 162 -11.00 4.43 0.94
CA GLY A 162 -11.25 3.09 1.50
C GLY A 162 -12.70 2.61 1.35
N VAL A 163 -13.64 3.31 2.00
CA VAL A 163 -15.07 2.92 2.00
C VAL A 163 -15.68 2.93 0.58
N PRO A 164 -15.50 3.98 -0.24
CA PRO A 164 -16.01 3.98 -1.62
C PRO A 164 -15.48 2.83 -2.47
N TYR A 165 -14.18 2.52 -2.38
CA TYR A 165 -13.57 1.42 -3.15
C TYR A 165 -14.07 0.05 -2.67
N ALA A 166 -14.25 -0.13 -1.36
CA ALA A 166 -14.76 -1.37 -0.79
C ALA A 166 -16.23 -1.62 -1.18
N ASN A 167 -17.05 -0.57 -1.19
CA ASN A 167 -18.42 -0.63 -1.70
C ASN A 167 -18.43 -1.04 -3.18
N ALA A 168 -17.62 -0.37 -4.02
CA ALA A 168 -17.55 -0.67 -5.45
C ALA A 168 -17.07 -2.11 -5.71
N ALA A 169 -16.04 -2.57 -4.98
CA ALA A 169 -15.51 -3.91 -5.11
C ALA A 169 -16.54 -4.99 -4.75
N SER A 170 -17.24 -4.85 -3.62
CA SER A 170 -18.24 -5.84 -3.20
C SER A 170 -19.46 -5.89 -4.11
N LEU A 171 -19.91 -4.74 -4.62
CA LEU A 171 -20.99 -4.68 -5.62
C LEU A 171 -20.58 -5.29 -6.98
N THR A 172 -19.32 -5.12 -7.37
CA THR A 172 -18.80 -5.66 -8.64
C THR A 172 -18.54 -7.17 -8.54
N PHE A 173 -18.11 -7.63 -7.36
CA PHE A 173 -17.73 -9.01 -7.10
C PHE A 173 -18.48 -9.58 -5.88
N PRO A 174 -19.81 -9.74 -5.95
CA PRO A 174 -20.64 -10.09 -4.79
C PRO A 174 -20.33 -11.48 -4.19
N GLY A 175 -19.62 -12.34 -4.91
CA GLY A 175 -19.19 -13.65 -4.43
C GLY A 175 -17.79 -13.68 -3.79
N ARG A 176 -17.12 -12.53 -3.67
CA ARG A 176 -15.78 -12.43 -3.07
C ARG A 176 -15.83 -11.62 -1.79
N GLN A 177 -15.14 -12.09 -0.77
CA GLN A 177 -14.93 -11.33 0.46
C GLN A 177 -14.22 -10.01 0.14
N VAL A 178 -14.68 -8.91 0.76
CA VAL A 178 -14.06 -7.59 0.63
C VAL A 178 -13.73 -7.04 2.01
N VAL A 179 -12.44 -6.78 2.24
CA VAL A 179 -11.93 -6.21 3.50
C VAL A 179 -11.28 -4.87 3.21
N CYS A 180 -11.76 -3.81 3.85
CA CYS A 180 -11.14 -2.50 3.87
C CYS A 180 -10.39 -2.31 5.18
N VAL A 181 -9.12 -1.94 5.11
CA VAL A 181 -8.32 -1.52 6.27
C VAL A 181 -8.01 -0.04 6.09
N THR A 182 -8.35 0.78 7.08
CA THR A 182 -8.21 2.24 6.97
C THR A 182 -7.82 2.87 8.30
N GLY A 183 -7.08 3.97 8.28
CA GLY A 183 -6.85 4.79 9.48
C GLY A 183 -8.09 5.64 9.79
N ASP A 184 -8.35 5.92 11.06
CA ASP A 184 -9.45 6.76 11.54
C ASP A 184 -9.60 8.11 10.81
N GLY A 185 -8.51 8.84 10.60
CA GLY A 185 -8.56 10.10 9.87
C GLY A 185 -9.02 9.93 8.42
N ALA A 186 -8.51 8.91 7.74
CA ALA A 186 -8.89 8.63 6.35
C ALA A 186 -10.33 8.12 6.24
N PHE A 187 -10.74 7.22 7.15
CA PHE A 187 -12.13 6.79 7.27
C PHE A 187 -13.07 7.99 7.39
N GLY A 188 -12.76 8.95 8.26
CA GLY A 188 -13.59 10.12 8.52
C GLY A 188 -13.91 10.97 7.28
N LEU A 189 -13.08 10.94 6.23
CA LEU A 189 -13.33 11.73 5.01
C LEU A 189 -14.57 11.27 4.24
N ASN A 190 -14.82 9.95 4.21
CA ASN A 190 -15.95 9.35 3.49
C ASN A 190 -16.72 8.32 4.34
N ALA A 191 -16.70 8.46 5.67
CA ALA A 191 -17.33 7.52 6.60
C ALA A 191 -18.83 7.34 6.34
N MET A 192 -19.51 8.38 5.84
CA MET A 192 -20.94 8.29 5.52
C MET A 192 -21.26 7.33 4.37
N GLU A 193 -20.27 6.88 3.59
CA GLU A 193 -20.49 5.87 2.54
C GLU A 193 -20.80 4.47 3.11
N ILE A 194 -20.75 4.27 4.43
CA ILE A 194 -21.31 3.07 5.05
C ILE A 194 -22.84 3.03 4.92
N ASP A 195 -23.53 4.18 4.95
CA ASP A 195 -24.96 4.26 4.62
C ASP A 195 -25.23 3.85 3.17
N THR A 196 -24.35 4.22 2.24
CA THR A 196 -24.40 3.74 0.85
C THR A 196 -24.27 2.23 0.78
N ALA A 197 -23.39 1.61 1.58
CA ALA A 197 -23.27 0.16 1.65
C ALA A 197 -24.60 -0.49 2.05
N ALA A 198 -25.23 0.01 3.11
CA ALA A 198 -26.53 -0.46 3.59
C ALA A 198 -27.63 -0.34 2.53
N ARG A 199 -27.77 0.85 1.92
CA ARG A 199 -28.83 1.13 0.94
C ARG A 199 -28.71 0.33 -0.35
N HIS A 200 -27.50 -0.03 -0.76
CA HIS A 200 -27.25 -0.69 -2.03
C HIS A 200 -26.89 -2.17 -1.91
N GLY A 201 -26.87 -2.72 -0.69
CA GLY A 201 -26.53 -4.12 -0.45
C GLY A 201 -25.07 -4.44 -0.74
N ALA A 202 -24.17 -3.46 -0.57
CA ALA A 202 -22.73 -3.73 -0.59
C ALA A 202 -22.35 -4.44 0.71
N THR A 203 -21.34 -5.32 0.66
CA THR A 203 -20.97 -6.21 1.77
C THR A 203 -19.50 -6.10 2.21
N PRO A 204 -18.87 -4.91 2.28
CA PRO A 204 -17.50 -4.83 2.79
C PRO A 204 -17.45 -4.94 4.32
N VAL A 205 -16.35 -5.48 4.83
CA VAL A 205 -15.94 -5.29 6.23
C VAL A 205 -14.89 -4.21 6.30
N ILE A 206 -15.16 -3.16 7.06
CA ILE A 206 -14.29 -1.99 7.20
C ILE A 206 -13.65 -2.03 8.59
N ILE A 207 -12.34 -2.21 8.63
CA ILE A 207 -11.54 -2.23 9.86
C ILE A 207 -10.83 -0.89 9.97
N VAL A 208 -11.22 -0.09 10.97
CA VAL A 208 -10.66 1.22 11.26
C VAL A 208 -9.59 1.07 12.33
N SER A 209 -8.36 1.43 12.02
CA SER A 209 -7.28 1.60 13.01
C SER A 209 -7.39 3.00 13.62
N ASN A 210 -7.90 3.05 14.84
CA ASN A 210 -8.25 4.27 15.56
C ASN A 210 -7.21 4.59 16.63
N ASN A 211 -6.13 5.26 16.19
CA ASN A 211 -5.08 5.77 17.07
C ASN A 211 -5.28 7.26 17.43
N ALA A 212 -6.40 7.85 17.03
CA ALA A 212 -6.74 9.26 17.25
C ALA A 212 -5.66 10.22 16.73
N ALA A 213 -5.07 9.97 15.56
CA ALA A 213 -4.14 10.91 14.92
C ALA A 213 -3.94 10.72 13.41
N TRP A 214 -3.59 11.84 12.78
CA TRP A 214 -2.76 11.86 11.58
C TRP A 214 -1.32 11.48 11.96
N ASN A 215 -1.10 10.19 12.23
CA ASN A 215 0.01 9.76 13.08
C ASN A 215 1.38 9.86 12.40
N ILE A 216 1.46 9.69 11.09
CA ILE A 216 2.73 9.87 10.37
C ILE A 216 3.16 11.35 10.38
N GLU A 217 2.19 12.27 10.26
CA GLU A 217 2.42 13.71 10.42
C GLU A 217 2.73 14.07 11.87
N ARG A 218 2.10 13.39 12.86
CA ARG A 218 2.42 13.57 14.29
C ARG A 218 3.89 13.23 14.56
N PHE A 219 4.35 12.08 14.08
CA PHE A 219 5.75 11.66 14.23
C PHE A 219 6.70 12.63 13.52
N ASP A 220 6.41 13.01 12.28
CA ASP A 220 7.24 13.97 11.53
C ASP A 220 7.35 15.31 12.25
N GLN A 221 6.23 15.84 12.74
CA GLN A 221 6.20 17.09 13.50
C GLN A 221 7.03 16.98 14.80
N ALA A 222 6.89 15.88 15.53
CA ALA A 222 7.62 15.65 16.77
C ALA A 222 9.14 15.54 16.54
N GLU A 223 9.56 14.78 15.52
CA GLU A 223 10.97 14.52 15.21
C GLU A 223 11.65 15.76 14.60
N ASN A 224 11.00 16.43 13.65
CA ASN A 224 11.63 17.48 12.84
C ASN A 224 11.39 18.91 13.37
N TYR A 225 10.44 19.12 14.29
CA TYR A 225 10.05 20.46 14.75
C TYR A 225 10.11 20.62 16.28
N GLY A 226 11.05 19.91 16.92
CA GLY A 226 11.36 20.07 18.34
C GLY A 226 10.22 19.62 19.26
N GLY A 227 9.53 18.52 18.90
CA GLY A 227 8.43 17.96 19.68
C GLY A 227 7.10 18.71 19.54
N ARG A 228 7.00 19.69 18.62
CA ARG A 228 5.75 20.44 18.41
C ARG A 228 4.75 19.55 17.68
N VAL A 229 3.51 19.44 18.18
CA VAL A 229 2.41 18.69 17.55
C VAL A 229 1.21 19.63 17.39
N VAL A 230 0.76 19.86 16.15
CA VAL A 230 -0.33 20.80 15.83
C VAL A 230 -1.19 20.25 14.70
N GLY A 231 -2.51 20.19 14.94
CA GLY A 231 -3.50 19.82 13.92
C GLY A 231 -3.50 18.35 13.51
N THR A 232 -2.69 17.52 14.17
CA THR A 232 -2.49 16.10 13.83
C THR A 232 -3.10 15.14 14.85
N LEU A 233 -3.63 15.65 15.98
CA LEU A 233 -4.39 14.85 16.94
C LEU A 233 -5.87 14.85 16.58
N LEU A 234 -6.49 13.68 16.65
CA LEU A 234 -7.92 13.45 16.46
C LEU A 234 -8.53 13.01 17.80
N SER A 235 -9.82 12.68 17.78
CA SER A 235 -10.51 12.10 18.94
C SER A 235 -10.71 10.60 18.72
N HIS A 236 -10.76 9.82 19.81
CA HIS A 236 -11.19 8.42 19.78
C HIS A 236 -12.71 8.32 19.59
N SER A 237 -13.21 8.85 18.47
CA SER A 237 -14.62 8.78 18.07
C SER A 237 -15.10 7.34 18.01
N ASP A 238 -16.39 7.14 18.28
CA ASP A 238 -17.03 5.82 18.25
C ASP A 238 -17.57 5.51 16.84
N TYR A 239 -16.71 4.95 15.99
CA TYR A 239 -17.08 4.62 14.60
C TYR A 239 -17.95 3.36 14.52
N ALA A 240 -17.85 2.46 15.50
CA ALA A 240 -18.77 1.33 15.65
C ALA A 240 -20.20 1.83 15.96
N GLY A 241 -20.32 2.78 16.89
CA GLY A 241 -21.60 3.43 17.20
C GLY A 241 -22.19 4.16 16.00
N MET A 242 -21.36 4.80 15.17
CA MET A 242 -21.81 5.39 13.90
C MET A 242 -22.42 4.34 12.95
N ALA A 243 -21.76 3.19 12.79
CA ALA A 243 -22.28 2.11 11.97
C ALA A 243 -23.61 1.55 12.52
N ALA A 244 -23.67 1.31 13.83
CA ALA A 244 -24.89 0.84 14.50
C ALA A 244 -26.06 1.82 14.34
N ALA A 245 -25.80 3.13 14.42
CA ALA A 245 -26.81 4.18 14.22
C ALA A 245 -27.38 4.19 12.78
N LEU A 246 -26.63 3.66 11.82
CA LEU A 246 -27.05 3.49 10.43
C LEU A 246 -27.59 2.08 10.13
N GLY A 247 -27.78 1.25 11.17
CA GLY A 247 -28.36 -0.09 11.04
C GLY A 247 -27.38 -1.17 10.57
N LEU A 248 -26.08 -0.89 10.62
CA LEU A 248 -25.00 -1.83 10.27
C LEU A 248 -24.45 -2.53 11.50
N HIS A 249 -23.73 -3.63 11.29
CA HIS A 249 -22.92 -4.22 12.35
C HIS A 249 -21.75 -3.28 12.66
N GLY A 250 -21.68 -2.80 13.90
CA GLY A 250 -20.59 -1.97 14.40
C GLY A 250 -20.03 -2.62 15.66
N GLU A 251 -18.71 -2.85 15.71
CA GLU A 251 -18.06 -3.38 16.89
C GLU A 251 -16.79 -2.60 17.21
N ARG A 252 -16.66 -2.15 18.46
CA ARG A 252 -15.50 -1.43 18.95
C ARG A 252 -14.60 -2.38 19.75
N VAL A 253 -13.32 -2.39 19.45
CA VAL A 253 -12.33 -3.30 20.04
C VAL A 253 -11.26 -2.50 20.76
N GLU A 254 -11.17 -2.68 22.08
CA GLU A 254 -10.14 -2.03 22.92
C GLU A 254 -9.14 -3.05 23.49
N ASP A 255 -9.55 -4.30 23.69
CA ASP A 255 -8.69 -5.39 24.17
C ASP A 255 -8.18 -6.23 22.99
N PRO A 256 -6.86 -6.46 22.87
CA PRO A 256 -6.29 -7.39 21.90
C PRO A 256 -6.92 -8.79 21.92
N SER A 257 -7.42 -9.29 23.06
CA SER A 257 -8.04 -10.63 23.13
C SER A 257 -9.33 -10.72 22.31
N ASP A 258 -10.03 -9.61 22.15
CA ASP A 258 -11.33 -9.55 21.49
C ASP A 258 -11.22 -9.35 19.98
N LEU A 259 -10.04 -8.92 19.51
CA LEU A 259 -9.80 -8.53 18.12
C LEU A 259 -10.16 -9.62 17.12
N LYS A 260 -9.76 -10.87 17.39
CA LYS A 260 -10.02 -11.99 16.48
C LYS A 260 -11.51 -12.24 16.33
N ASP A 261 -12.21 -12.34 17.45
CA ASP A 261 -13.64 -12.67 17.46
C ASP A 261 -14.48 -11.51 16.91
N ALA A 262 -14.06 -10.27 17.12
CA ALA A 262 -14.68 -9.09 16.52
C ALA A 262 -14.58 -9.10 14.99
N ILE A 263 -13.40 -9.43 14.44
CA ILE A 263 -13.22 -9.54 13.00
C ILE A 263 -14.04 -10.71 12.43
N VAL A 264 -14.12 -11.85 13.11
CA VAL A 264 -15.00 -12.97 12.71
C VAL A 264 -16.45 -12.51 12.62
N ARG A 265 -16.97 -11.86 13.68
CA ARG A 265 -18.35 -11.33 13.66
C ARG A 265 -18.55 -10.29 12.57
N GLY A 266 -17.57 -9.42 12.32
CA GLY A 266 -17.61 -8.47 11.21
C GLY A 266 -17.74 -9.15 9.85
N LEU A 267 -16.93 -10.19 9.60
CA LEU A 267 -16.98 -10.99 8.37
C LEU A 267 -18.33 -11.70 8.18
N GLU A 268 -18.91 -12.23 9.25
CA GLU A 268 -20.22 -12.91 9.23
C GLU A 268 -21.40 -11.95 9.04
N ASN A 269 -21.26 -10.69 9.47
CA ASN A 269 -22.33 -9.68 9.48
C ASN A 269 -22.08 -8.52 8.51
N ALA A 270 -21.26 -8.72 7.48
CA ALA A 270 -20.99 -7.69 6.49
C ALA A 270 -22.29 -7.22 5.78
N PRO A 271 -22.47 -5.92 5.50
CA PRO A 271 -21.56 -4.80 5.74
C PRO A 271 -21.34 -4.46 7.23
N ALA A 272 -20.08 -4.28 7.61
CA ALA A 272 -19.69 -4.09 9.01
C ALA A 272 -18.55 -3.07 9.18
N VAL A 273 -18.51 -2.41 10.35
CA VAL A 273 -17.40 -1.55 10.80
C VAL A 273 -16.82 -2.11 12.09
N ILE A 274 -15.53 -2.43 12.07
CA ILE A 274 -14.76 -2.84 13.24
C ILE A 274 -13.81 -1.68 13.61
N ASP A 275 -14.13 -0.97 14.69
CA ASP A 275 -13.39 0.18 15.20
C ASP A 275 -12.35 -0.29 16.22
N VAL A 276 -11.09 -0.43 15.80
CA VAL A 276 -10.01 -1.00 16.60
C VAL A 276 -9.20 0.12 17.22
N ILE A 277 -9.17 0.20 18.55
CA ILE A 277 -8.37 1.19 19.26
C ILE A 277 -6.91 0.78 19.26
N THR A 278 -6.13 1.47 18.44
CA THR A 278 -4.73 1.15 18.20
C THR A 278 -3.77 2.09 18.90
N SER A 279 -2.56 1.58 19.13
CA SER A 279 -1.45 2.33 19.72
C SER A 279 -1.03 3.48 18.82
N GLN A 280 -0.90 4.66 19.42
CA GLN A 280 -0.40 5.85 18.74
C GLN A 280 1.15 5.88 18.68
N ASP A 281 1.81 5.02 19.46
CA ASP A 281 3.28 4.96 19.58
C ASP A 281 3.90 3.87 18.70
N ALA A 282 3.08 3.10 17.98
CA ALA A 282 3.56 2.14 16.98
C ALA A 282 4.13 2.88 15.77
N VAL A 283 5.43 2.70 15.50
CA VAL A 283 6.12 3.39 14.40
C VAL A 283 6.14 2.53 13.13
N SER A 284 5.45 3.01 12.09
CA SER A 284 5.40 2.37 10.78
C SER A 284 6.73 2.42 10.01
N SER A 285 6.80 1.68 8.90
CA SER A 285 8.03 1.65 8.08
C SER A 285 8.31 2.94 7.33
N ASP A 286 7.28 3.73 7.01
CA ASP A 286 7.44 5.03 6.35
C ASP A 286 7.75 6.12 7.37
N ALA A 287 7.11 6.10 8.55
CA ALA A 287 7.45 7.00 9.65
C ALA A 287 8.95 6.91 10.03
N ARG A 288 9.51 5.69 10.12
CA ARG A 288 10.96 5.48 10.39
C ARG A 288 11.90 6.05 9.31
N ARG A 289 11.42 6.21 8.08
CA ARG A 289 12.22 6.76 6.98
C ARG A 289 12.11 8.28 6.91
N GLY A 290 11.19 8.86 7.68
CA GLY A 290 10.76 10.24 7.56
C GLY A 290 9.77 10.41 6.41
N LEU A 291 8.91 11.42 6.54
CA LEU A 291 8.20 11.96 5.39
C LEU A 291 9.23 12.63 4.46
N GLY A 292 8.89 12.71 3.17
CA GLY A 292 9.76 13.31 2.19
C GLY A 292 10.16 14.73 2.61
N PHE A 293 11.43 14.93 2.91
CA PHE A 293 11.97 16.26 3.21
C PHE A 293 11.81 17.14 1.97
N VAL A 294 11.16 18.28 2.13
CA VAL A 294 11.19 19.34 1.12
C VAL A 294 12.53 20.05 1.32
N PRO A 295 13.50 19.90 0.40
CA PRO A 295 14.76 20.62 0.56
C PRO A 295 14.50 22.12 0.51
N ASP A 296 15.40 22.91 1.11
CA ASP A 296 15.34 24.39 1.09
C ASP A 296 15.15 24.94 -0.35
N PHE A 297 15.55 24.15 -1.35
CA PHE A 297 15.27 24.35 -2.77
C PHE A 297 14.54 23.13 -3.35
N GLN A 298 13.58 23.34 -4.27
CA GLN A 298 12.69 22.30 -4.82
C GLN A 298 13.41 20.99 -5.22
N PRO A 299 12.70 19.83 -5.27
CA PRO A 299 13.25 18.53 -5.68
C PRO A 299 14.00 18.53 -7.02
N LEU A 300 13.67 19.50 -7.88
CA LEU A 300 14.39 19.79 -9.11
C LEU A 300 15.87 20.08 -8.86
N THR A 301 16.28 20.64 -7.72
CA THR A 301 17.66 21.02 -7.44
C THR A 301 18.55 19.81 -7.21
N VAL A 302 18.14 18.83 -6.39
CA VAL A 302 18.92 17.58 -6.21
C VAL A 302 18.97 16.79 -7.52
N TRP A 303 17.88 16.81 -8.29
CA TRP A 303 17.83 16.23 -9.63
C TRP A 303 18.69 16.98 -10.65
N ASP A 304 18.70 18.31 -10.59
CA ASP A 304 19.46 19.21 -11.46
C ASP A 304 20.95 19.12 -11.10
N GLU A 305 21.32 19.02 -9.83
CA GLU A 305 22.69 18.74 -9.37
C GLU A 305 23.18 17.38 -9.87
N ALA A 306 22.35 16.33 -9.76
CA ALA A 306 22.68 15.01 -10.29
C ALA A 306 22.82 15.03 -11.83
N GLU A 307 21.94 15.73 -12.53
CA GLU A 307 21.95 15.84 -14.00
C GLU A 307 23.10 16.74 -14.50
N ARG A 308 23.41 17.83 -13.79
CA ARG A 308 24.58 18.70 -14.01
C ARG A 308 25.87 17.94 -13.81
N LYS A 309 25.99 17.17 -12.72
CA LYS A 309 27.12 16.29 -12.46
C LYS A 309 27.28 15.25 -13.59
N ARG A 310 26.18 14.66 -14.06
CA ARG A 310 26.19 13.74 -15.22
C ARG A 310 26.67 14.42 -16.51
N ARG A 311 26.31 15.68 -16.72
CA ARG A 311 26.68 16.48 -17.91
C ARG A 311 28.06 17.13 -17.81
N GLY A 312 28.80 16.94 -16.71
CA GLY A 312 30.10 17.59 -16.49
C GLY A 312 30.00 19.10 -16.30
N GLN A 313 28.83 19.60 -15.91
CA GLN A 313 28.54 21.00 -15.67
C GLN A 313 28.66 21.24 -14.16
N THR A 314 29.88 21.39 -13.64
CA THR A 314 30.09 21.99 -12.30
C THR A 314 30.05 23.49 -12.41
#